data_AF-A0A8S3ZP91-F1
#
_entry.id   AF-A0A8S3ZP91-F1
#
_cell.length_a   1.000
_cell.length_b   1.000
_cell.length_c   1.000
_cell.angle_alpha   90.00
_cell.angle_beta   90.00
_cell.angle_gamma   90.00
#
_symmetry.space_group_name_H-M   'P 1'
#
loop_
_entity.id
_entity.type
_entity.pdbx_description
1 polymer ?
#
loop_
_entity_poly.entity_id
_entity_poly.type
_entity_poly.pdbx_seq_one_letter_code
_entity_poly.pdbx_strand_id
1 'polypeptide(L)'
;MAGLPPRDRSRSLSSSVKSRSPLETLEHMGFPRDRAEKAIAATGNHGVQPAAEWLLSHVNDPHLDNHEPREYIVYLCPTGELRKTLIEFWDKSVQLCGWNAAHMYYPHITLCTFFKIPDNKVNLIDTIMNVVIQEIGQWPCNKNFIGYFVKTPHHQYAEQLMIKVMDVFLKHGIEMRPQMKQIHMTLAFQYDADHHDLLMKLAQEINLHCDASWEIQIYSRLQDLKTSEVRRVIQNYQPAQSDELHLLENDFVYMAPEEHEHSPDGWYKGTSHQTWDFRAFPWQFYCQMLADGDVDLAQIYASSQPGIAHTPQRWLFT
;
A
#
# COMPACT_ATOMS: atom_id res chain seq x y z
N MET A 1 -5.00 65.26 -15.79
CA MET A 1 -4.63 63.83 -15.61
C MET A 1 -4.62 63.56 -14.11
N ALA A 2 -5.55 62.76 -13.61
CA ALA A 2 -5.60 62.39 -12.19
C ALA A 2 -4.70 61.16 -11.97
N GLY A 3 -3.69 61.29 -11.10
CA GLY A 3 -2.75 60.22 -10.78
C GLY A 3 -3.39 59.15 -9.89
N LEU A 4 -3.03 57.89 -10.13
CA LEU A 4 -3.44 56.75 -9.31
C LEU A 4 -2.89 56.89 -7.87
N PRO A 5 -3.66 56.50 -6.84
CA PRO A 5 -3.21 56.61 -5.46
C PRO A 5 -2.05 55.62 -5.18
N PRO A 6 -1.13 55.96 -4.24
CA PRO A 6 0.04 55.14 -3.98
C PRO A 6 -0.34 53.81 -3.32
N ARG A 7 0.30 52.74 -3.76
CA ARG A 7 0.11 51.38 -3.25
C ARG A 7 0.79 51.25 -1.88
N ASP A 8 -0.01 51.19 -0.83
CA ASP A 8 0.45 51.03 0.54
C ASP A 8 1.17 49.67 0.70
N ARG A 9 2.50 49.72 0.84
CA ARG A 9 3.34 48.57 1.20
C ARG A 9 3.64 48.63 2.69
N SER A 10 2.68 48.26 3.54
CA SER A 10 2.96 47.55 4.81
C SER A 10 1.66 47.25 5.56
N ARG A 11 1.15 46.03 5.40
CA ARG A 11 0.61 45.29 6.54
C ARG A 11 1.21 43.90 6.48
N SER A 12 2.31 43.71 7.21
CA SER A 12 2.70 42.37 7.65
C SER A 12 1.55 41.84 8.50
N LEU A 13 0.65 41.07 7.90
CA LEU A 13 -0.29 40.23 8.63
C LEU A 13 0.55 39.12 9.27
N SER A 14 1.19 39.42 10.39
CA SER A 14 1.59 38.41 11.36
C SER A 14 0.34 37.95 12.11
N SER A 15 -0.68 37.49 11.37
CA SER A 15 -1.67 36.60 11.94
C SER A 15 -0.97 35.26 12.04
N SER A 16 -0.73 34.79 13.27
CA SER A 16 -0.52 33.37 13.52
C SER A 16 -1.81 32.66 13.06
N VAL A 17 -1.89 32.37 11.77
CA VAL A 17 -2.94 31.53 11.21
C VAL A 17 -2.64 30.18 11.81
N LYS A 18 -3.44 29.75 12.80
CA LYS A 18 -3.44 28.35 13.22
C LYS A 18 -3.59 27.53 11.94
N SER A 19 -2.57 26.76 11.58
CA SER A 19 -2.63 25.86 10.44
C SER A 19 -3.76 24.88 10.73
N ARG A 20 -4.84 24.94 9.94
CA ARG A 20 -5.94 23.99 10.04
C ARG A 20 -5.42 22.59 9.82
N SER A 21 -5.97 21.62 10.54
CA SER A 21 -5.68 20.21 10.25
C SER A 21 -6.18 19.84 8.85
N PRO A 22 -5.67 18.74 8.26
CA PRO A 22 -6.19 18.25 6.99
C PRO A 22 -7.70 18.00 7.02
N LEU A 23 -8.20 17.42 8.13
CA LEU A 23 -9.62 17.16 8.35
C LEU A 23 -10.44 18.45 8.35
N GLU A 24 -10.05 19.44 9.16
CA GLU A 24 -10.74 20.74 9.23
C GLU A 24 -10.78 21.41 7.85
N THR A 25 -9.70 21.30 7.07
CA THR A 25 -9.64 21.91 5.74
C THR A 25 -10.60 21.21 4.77
N LEU A 26 -10.65 19.88 4.77
CA LEU A 26 -11.59 19.11 3.94
C LEU A 26 -13.05 19.38 4.33
N GLU A 27 -13.37 19.47 5.63
CA GLU A 27 -14.70 19.86 6.11
C GLU A 27 -15.09 21.26 5.60
N HIS A 28 -14.15 22.23 5.60
CA HIS A 28 -14.39 23.56 5.04
C HIS A 28 -14.56 23.57 3.51
N MET A 29 -13.99 22.60 2.79
CA MET A 29 -14.22 22.41 1.35
C MET A 29 -15.60 21.80 1.07
N GLY A 30 -16.33 21.37 2.11
CA GLY A 30 -17.67 20.80 2.00
C GLY A 30 -17.71 19.27 1.98
N PHE A 31 -16.57 18.60 2.20
CA PHE A 31 -16.56 17.15 2.30
C PHE A 31 -17.14 16.70 3.66
N PRO A 32 -18.03 15.69 3.68
CA PRO A 32 -18.50 15.09 4.92
C PRO A 32 -17.33 14.56 5.76
N ARG A 33 -17.45 14.70 7.08
CA ARG A 33 -16.39 14.32 8.03
C ARG A 33 -15.91 12.87 7.83
N ASP A 34 -16.84 11.92 7.77
CA ASP A 34 -16.50 10.50 7.66
C ASP A 34 -15.75 10.18 6.36
N ARG A 35 -16.15 10.80 5.24
CA ARG A 35 -15.44 10.68 3.96
C ARG A 35 -14.05 11.32 4.03
N ALA A 36 -13.94 12.49 4.67
CA ALA A 36 -12.65 13.16 4.85
C ALA A 36 -11.70 12.33 5.72
N GLU A 37 -12.16 11.77 6.84
CA GLU A 37 -11.38 10.86 7.69
C GLU A 37 -10.95 9.61 6.91
N LYS A 38 -11.85 8.98 6.15
CA LYS A 38 -11.54 7.83 5.28
C LYS A 38 -10.48 8.18 4.23
N ALA A 39 -10.58 9.34 3.60
CA ALA A 39 -9.62 9.78 2.59
C ALA A 39 -8.23 10.07 3.18
N ILE A 40 -8.19 10.69 4.36
CA ILE A 40 -6.94 10.89 5.11
C ILE A 40 -6.33 9.53 5.48
N ALA A 41 -7.15 8.57 5.92
CA ALA A 41 -6.72 7.20 6.19
C ALA A 41 -6.16 6.49 4.96
N ALA A 42 -6.86 6.57 3.83
CA ALA A 42 -6.45 5.97 2.56
C ALA A 42 -5.15 6.57 2.00
N THR A 43 -4.87 7.82 2.32
CA THR A 43 -3.68 8.56 1.83
C THR A 43 -2.57 8.64 2.88
N GLY A 44 -2.67 7.91 3.99
CA GLY A 44 -1.63 7.87 5.02
C GLY A 44 -1.36 9.22 5.69
N ASN A 45 -2.37 10.10 5.76
CA ASN A 45 -2.28 11.42 6.37
C ASN A 45 -1.22 12.37 5.75
N HIS A 46 -0.98 12.29 4.44
CA HIS A 46 0.00 13.16 3.74
C HIS A 46 -0.51 14.56 3.37
N GLY A 47 -1.61 14.98 3.98
CA GLY A 47 -2.17 16.32 3.85
C GLY A 47 -3.44 16.38 3.00
N VAL A 48 -3.91 17.61 2.77
CA VAL A 48 -5.23 17.89 2.17
C VAL A 48 -5.29 17.49 0.71
N GLN A 49 -4.24 17.78 -0.06
CA GLN A 49 -4.26 17.58 -1.51
C GLN A 49 -4.42 16.10 -1.89
N PRO A 50 -3.59 15.15 -1.38
CA PRO A 50 -3.79 13.73 -1.68
C PRO A 50 -5.17 13.23 -1.27
N ALA A 51 -5.66 13.63 -0.08
CA ALA A 51 -6.97 13.20 0.42
C ALA A 51 -8.12 13.76 -0.44
N ALA A 52 -8.03 15.01 -0.90
CA ALA A 52 -9.02 15.59 -1.80
C ALA A 52 -9.01 14.92 -3.17
N GLU A 53 -7.83 14.65 -3.74
CA GLU A 53 -7.69 13.90 -5.00
C GLU A 53 -8.28 12.49 -4.88
N TRP A 54 -8.02 11.80 -3.76
CA TRP A 54 -8.62 10.50 -3.46
C TRP A 54 -10.16 10.57 -3.39
N LEU A 55 -10.72 11.58 -2.72
CA LEU A 55 -12.18 11.77 -2.67
C LEU A 55 -12.81 11.99 -4.04
N LEU A 56 -12.11 12.70 -4.93
CA LEU A 56 -12.57 12.97 -6.28
C LEU A 56 -12.50 11.71 -7.16
N SER A 57 -11.47 10.87 -7.01
CA SER A 57 -11.40 9.61 -7.73
C SER A 57 -12.41 8.58 -7.23
N HIS A 58 -12.80 8.63 -5.95
CA HIS A 58 -13.76 7.67 -5.37
C HIS A 58 -15.21 8.18 -5.39
N VAL A 59 -15.52 9.25 -6.13
CA VAL A 59 -16.88 9.83 -6.15
C VAL A 59 -17.96 8.84 -6.60
N ASN A 60 -17.58 7.86 -7.43
CA ASN A 60 -18.47 6.81 -7.95
C ASN A 60 -18.34 5.48 -7.19
N ASP A 61 -17.54 5.43 -6.11
CA ASP A 61 -17.37 4.21 -5.32
C ASP A 61 -18.65 3.92 -4.51
N PRO A 62 -19.35 2.79 -4.75
CA PRO A 62 -20.56 2.44 -4.02
C PRO A 62 -20.31 2.15 -2.53
N HIS A 63 -19.05 1.92 -2.13
CA HIS A 63 -18.63 1.60 -0.76
C HIS A 63 -17.99 2.79 -0.04
N LEU A 64 -17.99 3.99 -0.65
CA LEU A 64 -17.36 5.17 -0.09
C LEU A 64 -17.89 5.51 1.32
N ASP A 65 -19.18 5.32 1.56
CA ASP A 65 -19.84 5.64 2.84
C ASP A 65 -19.83 4.48 3.85
N ASN A 66 -19.18 3.35 3.56
CA ASN A 66 -19.09 2.25 4.51
C ASN A 66 -18.25 2.62 5.74
N HIS A 67 -18.65 2.18 6.93
CA HIS A 67 -17.97 2.50 8.20
C HIS A 67 -17.02 1.40 8.70
N GLU A 68 -16.69 0.42 7.86
CA GLU A 68 -15.77 -0.64 8.24
C GLU A 68 -14.34 -0.10 8.39
N PRO A 69 -13.67 -0.36 9.53
CA PRO A 69 -12.30 0.09 9.73
C PRO A 69 -11.34 -0.49 8.70
N ARG A 70 -10.43 0.35 8.22
CA ARG A 70 -9.33 -0.06 7.34
C ARG A 70 -8.40 -1.04 8.05
N GLU A 71 -7.98 -2.08 7.34
CA GLU A 71 -6.96 -3.02 7.81
C GLU A 71 -5.57 -2.51 7.46
N TYR A 72 -4.59 -2.76 8.31
CA TYR A 72 -3.20 -2.33 8.16
C TYR A 72 -2.25 -3.49 8.41
N ILE A 73 -1.07 -3.42 7.80
CA ILE A 73 0.03 -4.36 8.01
C ILE A 73 1.37 -3.61 7.96
N VAL A 74 2.35 -4.12 8.71
CA VAL A 74 3.68 -3.51 8.82
C VAL A 74 4.71 -4.45 8.21
N TYR A 75 5.50 -3.92 7.29
CA TYR A 75 6.57 -4.62 6.60
C TYR A 75 7.92 -3.99 6.86
N LEU A 76 8.96 -4.83 6.89
CA LEU A 76 10.35 -4.41 6.79
C LEU A 76 10.84 -4.66 5.36
N CYS A 77 11.13 -3.60 4.62
CA CYS A 77 11.47 -3.61 3.21
C CYS A 77 12.97 -3.32 3.02
N PRO A 78 13.70 -4.05 2.16
CA PRO A 78 15.07 -3.73 1.81
C PRO A 78 15.08 -2.49 0.90
N THR A 79 16.11 -1.68 1.08
CA THR A 79 16.41 -0.49 0.27
C THR A 79 17.87 -0.56 -0.20
N GLY A 80 18.32 0.44 -0.97
CA GLY A 80 19.71 0.50 -1.44
C GLY A 80 20.11 -0.65 -2.37
N GLU A 81 21.34 -1.13 -2.23
CA GLU A 81 21.92 -2.18 -3.09
C GLU A 81 21.23 -3.53 -2.91
N LEU A 82 20.89 -3.91 -1.68
CA LEU A 82 20.13 -5.14 -1.43
C LEU A 82 18.79 -5.16 -2.18
N ARG A 83 18.09 -4.02 -2.25
CA ARG A 83 16.84 -3.94 -3.02
C ARG A 83 17.08 -4.18 -4.50
N LYS A 84 18.17 -3.64 -5.07
CA LYS A 84 18.50 -3.83 -6.48
C LYS A 84 18.76 -5.29 -6.81
N THR A 85 19.57 -5.98 -6.00
CA THR A 85 19.89 -7.40 -6.22
C THR A 85 18.65 -8.30 -6.08
N LEU A 86 17.73 -7.96 -5.18
CA LEU A 86 16.45 -8.67 -5.05
C LEU A 86 15.49 -8.39 -6.21
N ILE A 87 15.49 -7.17 -6.77
CA ILE A 87 14.71 -6.84 -7.99
C ILE A 87 15.30 -7.57 -9.20
N GLU A 88 16.62 -7.69 -9.32
CA GLU A 88 17.23 -8.48 -10.40
C GLU A 88 16.83 -9.96 -10.33
N PHE A 89 16.76 -10.53 -9.13
CA PHE A 89 16.21 -11.88 -8.93
C PHE A 89 14.76 -11.94 -9.40
N TRP A 90 13.94 -10.99 -8.96
CA TRP A 90 12.52 -10.92 -9.30
C TRP A 90 12.27 -10.88 -10.80
N ASP A 91 12.98 -10.01 -11.52
CA ASP A 91 12.83 -9.87 -12.96
C ASP A 91 13.25 -11.16 -13.67
N LYS A 92 14.34 -11.79 -13.24
CA LYS A 92 14.81 -13.08 -13.78
C LYS A 92 13.82 -14.21 -13.48
N SER A 93 13.25 -14.28 -12.28
CA SER A 93 12.31 -15.34 -11.92
C SER A 93 11.00 -15.21 -12.71
N VAL A 94 10.49 -13.99 -12.93
CA VAL A 94 9.35 -13.77 -13.85
C VAL A 94 9.70 -14.20 -15.28
N GLN A 95 10.87 -13.78 -15.78
CA GLN A 95 11.26 -14.04 -17.16
C GLN A 95 11.49 -15.52 -17.47
N LEU A 96 12.09 -16.26 -16.53
CA LEU A 96 12.53 -17.64 -16.75
C LEU A 96 11.54 -18.69 -16.26
N CYS A 97 10.81 -18.40 -15.18
CA CYS A 97 9.91 -19.35 -14.52
C CYS A 97 8.44 -18.95 -14.64
N GLY A 98 8.16 -17.83 -15.30
CA GLY A 98 6.84 -17.22 -15.28
C GLY A 98 6.51 -16.61 -13.92
N TRP A 99 5.27 -16.17 -13.80
CA TRP A 99 4.81 -15.49 -12.61
C TRP A 99 4.57 -16.48 -11.44
N ASN A 100 4.88 -16.07 -10.21
CA ASN A 100 4.60 -16.82 -8.98
C ASN A 100 4.14 -15.84 -7.90
N ALA A 101 3.54 -16.36 -6.82
CA ALA A 101 2.90 -15.53 -5.81
C ALA A 101 3.86 -14.66 -4.98
N ALA A 102 5.18 -14.83 -5.05
CA ALA A 102 6.08 -13.86 -4.43
C ALA A 102 6.26 -12.59 -5.25
N HIS A 103 5.98 -12.62 -6.57
CA HIS A 103 6.03 -11.45 -7.45
C HIS A 103 4.88 -10.45 -7.23
N MET A 104 4.22 -10.61 -6.08
CA MET A 104 3.07 -9.89 -5.61
C MET A 104 3.49 -8.63 -4.83
N TYR A 105 4.44 -8.80 -3.93
CA TYR A 105 4.88 -7.77 -3.01
C TYR A 105 6.35 -7.53 -3.23
N TYR A 106 6.80 -6.28 -3.40
CA TYR A 106 8.24 -6.03 -3.36
C TYR A 106 8.89 -6.77 -2.19
N PRO A 107 10.13 -7.26 -2.35
CA PRO A 107 10.80 -8.06 -1.35
C PRO A 107 10.63 -7.43 0.04
N HIS A 108 10.09 -8.17 1.01
CA HIS A 108 9.75 -7.62 2.32
C HIS A 108 9.70 -8.74 3.37
N ILE A 109 9.70 -8.33 4.64
CA ILE A 109 9.51 -9.20 5.80
C ILE A 109 8.25 -8.75 6.54
N THR A 110 7.31 -9.67 6.74
CA THR A 110 6.08 -9.39 7.48
C THR A 110 6.34 -9.30 8.98
N LEU A 111 6.05 -8.16 9.61
CA LEU A 111 6.33 -7.90 11.02
C LEU A 111 5.13 -8.12 11.95
N CYS A 112 3.91 -8.19 11.42
CA CYS A 112 2.68 -8.39 12.20
C CYS A 112 1.58 -9.03 11.36
N THR A 113 0.53 -9.54 12.03
CA THR A 113 -0.72 -9.85 11.32
C THR A 113 -1.44 -8.55 10.94
N PHE A 114 -2.41 -8.65 10.01
CA PHE A 114 -3.33 -7.54 9.77
C PHE A 114 -4.02 -7.11 11.07
N PHE A 115 -4.24 -5.82 11.22
CA PHE A 115 -4.92 -5.19 12.34
C PHE A 115 -5.76 -4.02 11.86
N LYS A 116 -6.75 -3.58 12.65
CA LYS A 116 -7.71 -2.55 12.23
C LYS A 116 -7.47 -1.24 12.94
N ILE A 117 -7.48 -0.13 12.21
CA ILE A 117 -7.50 1.22 12.78
C ILE A 117 -8.75 1.94 12.26
N PRO A 118 -9.63 2.46 13.13
CA PRO A 118 -10.71 3.35 12.73
C PRO A 118 -10.17 4.60 12.02
N ASP A 119 -10.86 5.07 10.97
CA ASP A 119 -10.37 6.19 10.14
C ASP A 119 -10.11 7.47 10.95
N ASN A 120 -10.91 7.73 11.99
CA ASN A 120 -10.74 8.86 12.91
C ASN A 120 -9.49 8.79 13.81
N LYS A 121 -8.74 7.68 13.77
CA LYS A 121 -7.51 7.43 14.53
C LYS A 121 -6.27 7.30 13.65
N VAL A 122 -6.34 7.60 12.35
CA VAL A 122 -5.20 7.47 11.43
C VAL A 122 -3.96 8.26 11.88
N ASN A 123 -4.14 9.40 12.55
CA ASN A 123 -3.05 10.22 13.10
C ASN A 123 -2.16 9.47 14.13
N LEU A 124 -2.63 8.33 14.67
CA LEU A 124 -1.79 7.47 15.51
C LEU A 124 -0.62 6.86 14.74
N ILE A 125 -0.74 6.71 13.41
CA ILE A 125 0.36 6.25 12.55
C ILE A 125 1.58 7.15 12.73
N ASP A 126 1.42 8.48 12.71
CA ASP A 126 2.52 9.43 12.90
C ASP A 126 3.19 9.27 14.26
N THR A 127 2.38 9.06 15.31
CA THR A 127 2.88 8.83 16.67
C THR A 127 3.74 7.56 16.74
N ILE A 128 3.30 6.52 16.05
CA ILE A 128 3.99 5.22 16.01
C ILE A 128 5.26 5.30 15.19
N MET A 129 5.23 5.98 14.04
CA MET A 129 6.42 6.19 13.23
C MET A 129 7.51 6.91 14.03
N ASN A 130 7.14 7.87 14.88
CA ASN A 130 8.12 8.51 15.78
C ASN A 130 8.75 7.51 16.77
N VAL A 131 7.97 6.60 17.35
CA VAL A 131 8.49 5.54 18.23
C VAL A 131 9.41 4.60 17.45
N VAL A 132 8.99 4.18 16.26
CA VAL A 132 9.79 3.31 15.38
C VAL A 132 11.14 3.95 15.06
N ILE A 133 11.14 5.22 14.65
CA ILE A 133 12.37 5.96 14.32
C ILE A 133 13.29 6.07 15.54
N GLN A 134 12.74 6.36 16.72
CA GLN A 134 13.53 6.46 17.96
C GLN A 134 14.16 5.12 18.34
N GLU A 135 13.45 4.02 18.19
CA GLU A 135 13.90 2.68 18.52
C GLU A 135 14.96 2.17 17.53
N ILE A 136 14.73 2.35 16.23
CA ILE A 136 15.69 1.95 15.19
C ILE A 136 16.97 2.78 15.28
N GLY A 137 16.88 4.07 15.63
CA GLY A 137 18.07 4.91 15.88
C GLY A 137 18.99 4.39 16.99
N GLN A 138 18.52 3.44 17.81
CA GLN A 138 19.30 2.80 18.88
C GLN A 138 19.87 1.43 18.45
N TRP A 139 19.50 0.92 17.28
CA TRP A 139 19.97 -0.39 16.82
C TRP A 139 21.43 -0.34 16.40
N PRO A 140 22.24 -1.35 16.76
CA PRO A 140 23.64 -1.40 16.34
C PRO A 140 23.73 -1.70 14.84
N CYS A 141 24.18 -0.73 14.03
CA CYS A 141 24.52 -0.92 12.61
C CYS A 141 25.72 -1.87 12.50
N ASN A 142 25.47 -3.17 12.40
CA ASN A 142 26.51 -4.18 12.30
C ASN A 142 26.69 -4.59 10.83
N LYS A 143 27.86 -4.29 10.24
CA LYS A 143 28.15 -4.38 8.80
C LYS A 143 28.29 -5.80 8.23
N ASN A 144 28.08 -6.85 9.02
CA ASN A 144 28.50 -8.22 8.67
C ASN A 144 27.41 -9.27 8.94
N PHE A 145 26.29 -9.25 8.21
CA PHE A 145 25.31 -10.33 8.28
C PHE A 145 24.81 -10.80 6.90
N ILE A 146 24.66 -12.13 6.75
CA ILE A 146 24.32 -12.85 5.52
C ILE A 146 23.21 -13.90 5.83
N GLY A 147 22.07 -13.83 5.15
CA GLY A 147 21.13 -14.97 4.98
C GLY A 147 19.61 -14.70 5.11
N TYR A 148 18.81 -15.57 4.45
CA TYR A 148 17.35 -15.58 4.20
C TYR A 148 16.39 -15.58 5.40
N PHE A 149 16.92 -15.82 6.59
CA PHE A 149 16.19 -15.69 7.84
C PHE A 149 16.93 -14.66 8.68
N VAL A 150 16.18 -13.74 9.28
CA VAL A 150 16.77 -12.80 10.24
C VAL A 150 17.24 -13.65 11.42
N LYS A 151 18.56 -13.84 11.56
CA LYS A 151 19.11 -14.58 12.71
C LYS A 151 19.18 -13.67 13.92
N THR A 152 19.24 -14.27 15.09
CA THR A 152 19.61 -13.59 16.34
C THR A 152 20.97 -12.89 16.18
N PRO A 153 21.15 -11.64 16.67
CA PRO A 153 20.22 -10.86 17.48
C PRO A 153 19.19 -10.03 16.70
N HIS A 154 19.32 -9.92 15.38
CA HIS A 154 18.48 -9.01 14.57
C HIS A 154 16.98 -9.35 14.61
N HIS A 155 16.63 -10.63 14.71
CA HIS A 155 15.24 -11.06 14.90
C HIS A 155 14.68 -10.55 16.24
N GLN A 156 15.48 -10.62 17.30
CA GLN A 156 15.07 -10.14 18.63
C GLN A 156 14.89 -8.63 18.64
N TYR A 157 15.68 -7.87 17.89
CA TYR A 157 15.49 -6.43 17.76
C TYR A 157 14.16 -6.10 17.07
N ALA A 158 13.84 -6.78 15.96
CA ALA A 158 12.56 -6.62 15.27
C ALA A 158 11.37 -7.01 16.18
N GLU A 159 11.47 -8.12 16.92
CA GLU A 159 10.45 -8.52 17.90
C GLU A 159 10.25 -7.47 18.99
N GLN A 160 11.34 -6.98 19.60
CA GLN A 160 11.29 -5.96 20.65
C GLN A 160 10.67 -4.65 20.15
N LEU A 161 11.02 -4.22 18.95
CA LEU A 161 10.42 -3.06 18.31
C LEU A 161 8.91 -3.25 18.12
N MET A 162 8.49 -4.40 17.57
CA MET A 162 7.07 -4.64 17.32
C MET A 162 6.26 -4.80 18.61
N ILE A 163 6.85 -5.31 19.69
CA ILE A 163 6.22 -5.30 21.03
C ILE A 163 5.99 -3.87 21.53
N LYS A 164 6.97 -2.98 21.36
CA LYS A 164 6.81 -1.55 21.72
C LYS A 164 5.73 -0.87 20.88
N VAL A 165 5.69 -1.14 19.58
CA VAL A 165 4.64 -0.64 18.67
C VAL A 165 3.26 -1.14 19.11
N MET A 166 3.15 -2.44 19.44
CA MET A 166 1.92 -3.04 19.98
C MET A 166 1.46 -2.34 21.25
N ASP A 167 2.36 -2.06 22.21
CA ASP A 167 2.01 -1.36 23.45
C ASP A 167 1.47 0.06 23.19
N VAL A 168 2.00 0.76 22.19
CA VAL A 168 1.50 2.09 21.79
C VAL A 168 0.09 1.98 21.19
N PHE A 169 -0.16 1.01 20.32
CA PHE A 169 -1.49 0.76 19.77
C PHE A 169 -2.50 0.38 20.86
N LEU A 170 -2.11 -0.51 21.78
CA LEU A 170 -2.97 -0.99 22.85
C LEU A 170 -3.40 0.13 23.79
N LYS A 171 -2.51 1.08 24.10
CA LYS A 171 -2.83 2.30 24.88
C LYS A 171 -3.92 3.17 24.24
N HIS A 172 -4.10 3.06 22.92
CA HIS A 172 -5.13 3.77 22.16
C HIS A 172 -6.32 2.89 21.78
N GLY A 173 -6.41 1.68 22.34
CA GLY A 173 -7.48 0.73 22.10
C GLY A 173 -7.44 0.07 20.72
N ILE A 174 -6.25 -0.08 20.14
CA ILE A 174 -6.04 -0.79 18.87
C ILE A 174 -5.32 -2.10 19.18
N GLU A 175 -5.90 -3.21 18.72
CA GLU A 175 -5.30 -4.54 18.88
C GLU A 175 -4.43 -4.88 17.67
N MET A 176 -3.15 -5.17 17.93
CA MET A 176 -2.17 -5.60 16.92
C MET A 176 -1.41 -6.81 17.47
N ARG A 177 -1.04 -7.77 16.61
CA ARG A 177 -0.24 -8.92 17.00
C ARG A 177 1.09 -8.95 16.22
N PRO A 178 2.24 -8.73 16.88
CA PRO A 178 3.55 -8.92 16.28
C PRO A 178 3.77 -10.36 15.77
N GLN A 179 4.61 -10.50 14.75
CA GLN A 179 5.08 -11.81 14.30
C GLN A 179 6.15 -12.31 15.27
N MET A 180 5.77 -13.26 16.12
CA MET A 180 6.65 -13.90 17.13
C MET A 180 7.25 -15.23 16.64
N LYS A 181 6.92 -15.65 15.42
CA LYS A 181 7.60 -16.76 14.74
C LYS A 181 8.83 -16.24 14.00
N GLN A 182 9.64 -17.15 13.48
CA GLN A 182 10.77 -16.82 12.63
C GLN A 182 10.32 -15.94 11.44
N ILE A 183 10.78 -14.69 11.44
CA ILE A 183 10.54 -13.74 10.36
C ILE A 183 11.42 -14.09 9.15
N HIS A 184 10.84 -13.99 7.97
CA HIS A 184 11.48 -14.37 6.72
C HIS A 184 11.02 -13.46 5.59
N MET A 185 11.83 -13.42 4.53
CA MET A 185 11.46 -12.81 3.26
C MET A 185 11.12 -13.92 2.27
N THR A 186 9.93 -13.87 1.72
CA THR A 186 9.47 -14.85 0.73
C THR A 186 9.94 -14.42 -0.65
N LEU A 187 10.66 -15.31 -1.35
CA LEU A 187 11.13 -15.05 -2.73
C LEU A 187 10.29 -15.70 -3.81
N ALA A 188 9.72 -16.86 -3.50
CA ALA A 188 8.93 -17.65 -4.43
C ALA A 188 8.02 -18.57 -3.63
N PHE A 189 6.75 -18.62 -4.00
CA PHE A 189 5.79 -19.64 -3.54
C PHE A 189 4.65 -19.75 -4.55
N GLN A 190 3.87 -20.83 -4.47
CA GLN A 190 2.78 -21.11 -5.44
C GLN A 190 3.27 -21.04 -6.90
N TYR A 191 4.46 -21.57 -7.17
CA TYR A 191 5.01 -21.73 -8.52
C TYR A 191 4.85 -23.18 -9.00
N ASP A 192 4.98 -23.39 -10.31
CA ASP A 192 5.07 -24.73 -10.90
C ASP A 192 6.29 -25.48 -10.36
N ALA A 193 6.08 -26.71 -9.90
CA ALA A 193 7.12 -27.55 -9.31
C ALA A 193 8.29 -27.80 -10.28
N ASP A 194 8.06 -27.80 -11.59
CA ASP A 194 9.09 -27.96 -12.61
C ASP A 194 10.12 -26.82 -12.59
N HIS A 195 9.74 -25.64 -12.07
CA HIS A 195 10.64 -24.48 -11.94
C HIS A 195 11.41 -24.45 -10.61
N HIS A 196 11.19 -25.40 -9.69
CA HIS A 196 11.74 -25.34 -8.33
C HIS A 196 13.27 -25.23 -8.30
N ASP A 197 13.97 -26.11 -9.03
CA ASP A 197 15.44 -26.15 -9.04
C ASP A 197 16.03 -24.87 -9.64
N LEU A 198 15.39 -24.32 -10.67
CA LEU A 198 15.82 -23.07 -11.30
C LEU A 198 15.63 -21.88 -10.36
N LEU A 199 14.47 -21.78 -9.69
CA LEU A 199 14.19 -20.74 -8.69
C LEU A 199 15.19 -20.81 -7.52
N MET A 200 15.50 -22.01 -7.04
CA MET A 200 16.52 -22.22 -6.00
C MET A 200 17.90 -21.75 -6.44
N LYS A 201 18.29 -22.03 -7.69
CA LYS A 201 19.56 -21.54 -8.26
C LYS A 201 19.57 -20.01 -8.35
N LEU A 202 18.52 -19.39 -8.89
CA LEU A 202 18.39 -17.93 -8.97
C LEU A 202 18.47 -17.28 -7.59
N ALA A 203 17.84 -17.89 -6.58
CA ALA A 203 17.87 -17.39 -5.21
C ALA A 203 19.28 -17.42 -4.59
N GLN A 204 20.11 -18.40 -4.97
CA GLN A 204 21.51 -18.51 -4.52
C GLN A 204 22.43 -17.49 -5.20
N GLU A 205 22.04 -16.94 -6.35
CA GLU A 205 22.81 -15.92 -7.09
C GLU A 205 22.62 -14.51 -6.51
N ILE A 206 21.68 -14.31 -5.58
CA ILE A 206 21.44 -13.00 -4.96
C ILE A 206 22.66 -12.61 -4.12
N ASN A 207 23.25 -11.46 -4.46
CA ASN A 207 24.38 -10.92 -3.71
C ASN A 207 23.92 -10.34 -2.36
N LEU A 208 24.12 -11.11 -1.30
CA LEU A 208 23.85 -10.72 0.09
C LEU A 208 25.06 -10.08 0.79
N HIS A 209 26.19 -9.90 0.09
CA HIS A 209 27.39 -9.25 0.61
C HIS A 209 27.43 -7.75 0.29
N CYS A 210 26.36 -7.21 -0.28
CA CYS A 210 26.20 -5.78 -0.51
C CYS A 210 25.77 -5.05 0.78
N ASP A 211 25.85 -3.72 0.75
CA ASP A 211 25.30 -2.89 1.82
C ASP A 211 23.78 -3.10 1.90
N ALA A 212 23.34 -3.62 3.05
CA ALA A 212 21.95 -3.97 3.31
C ALA A 212 21.25 -2.84 4.07
N SER A 213 20.52 -2.02 3.33
CA SER A 213 19.66 -0.99 3.88
C SER A 213 18.23 -1.49 4.02
N TRP A 214 17.50 -1.00 5.02
CA TRP A 214 16.13 -1.42 5.31
C TRP A 214 15.22 -0.22 5.49
N GLU A 215 13.92 -0.46 5.56
CA GLU A 215 12.90 0.53 5.86
C GLU A 215 11.67 -0.16 6.49
N ILE A 216 10.98 0.49 7.42
CA ILE A 216 9.65 0.05 7.87
C ILE A 216 8.57 0.81 7.10
N GLN A 217 7.67 0.05 6.48
CA GLN A 217 6.56 0.58 5.70
C GLN A 217 5.23 0.02 6.23
N ILE A 218 4.22 0.89 6.26
CA ILE A 218 2.86 0.53 6.65
C ILE A 218 1.99 0.55 5.40
N TYR A 219 1.26 -0.53 5.24
CA TYR A 219 0.36 -0.78 4.14
C TYR A 219 -1.06 -0.92 4.68
N SER A 220 -2.06 -0.56 3.88
CA SER A 220 -3.45 -0.55 4.33
C SER A 220 -4.38 -1.09 3.27
N ARG A 221 -5.50 -1.71 3.66
CA ARG A 221 -6.49 -2.21 2.71
C ARG A 221 -7.93 -2.02 3.15
N LEU A 222 -8.84 -1.94 2.17
CA LEU A 222 -10.28 -1.91 2.42
C LEU A 222 -10.79 -3.32 2.74
N GLN A 223 -11.58 -3.42 3.81
CA GLN A 223 -12.15 -4.70 4.26
C GLN A 223 -13.15 -5.28 3.25
N ASP A 224 -13.91 -4.43 2.57
CA ASP A 224 -14.94 -4.83 1.60
C ASP A 224 -14.34 -5.53 0.39
N LEU A 225 -13.08 -5.21 0.09
CA LEU A 225 -12.39 -5.85 -1.01
C LEU A 225 -11.80 -7.20 -0.62
N LYS A 226 -11.70 -7.56 0.68
CA LYS A 226 -11.02 -8.78 1.19
C LYS A 226 -11.40 -10.07 0.46
N THR A 227 -12.68 -10.22 0.13
CA THR A 227 -13.19 -11.40 -0.56
C THR A 227 -13.34 -11.19 -2.05
N SER A 228 -13.08 -9.99 -2.57
CA SER A 228 -13.23 -9.69 -3.99
C SER A 228 -12.19 -10.45 -4.79
N GLU A 229 -12.60 -11.11 -5.86
CA GLU A 229 -11.65 -11.57 -6.87
C GLU A 229 -11.01 -10.35 -7.54
N VAL A 230 -9.70 -10.42 -7.77
CA VAL A 230 -8.96 -9.35 -8.43
C VAL A 230 -8.44 -9.89 -9.76
N ARG A 231 -8.67 -9.13 -10.83
CA ARG A 231 -8.16 -9.45 -12.16
C ARG A 231 -7.25 -8.35 -12.65
N ARG A 232 -6.10 -8.72 -13.21
CA ARG A 232 -5.22 -7.76 -13.87
C ARG A 232 -5.68 -7.54 -15.30
N VAL A 233 -5.82 -6.28 -15.70
CA VAL A 233 -6.11 -5.90 -17.08
C VAL A 233 -4.84 -6.08 -17.92
N ILE A 234 -4.92 -6.97 -18.91
CA ILE A 234 -3.82 -7.27 -19.84
C ILE A 234 -3.94 -6.50 -21.16
N GLN A 235 -5.09 -5.89 -21.42
CA GLN A 235 -5.33 -5.14 -22.64
C GLN A 235 -6.34 -4.01 -22.40
N ASN A 236 -6.11 -2.85 -23.02
CA ASN A 236 -7.03 -1.72 -22.96
C ASN A 236 -8.41 -2.06 -23.59
N TYR A 237 -9.49 -1.55 -22.99
CA TYR A 237 -10.85 -1.64 -23.50
C TYR A 237 -11.57 -0.29 -23.42
N GLN A 238 -12.08 0.21 -24.54
CA GLN A 238 -12.85 1.46 -24.59
C GLN A 238 -14.35 1.18 -24.47
N PRO A 239 -15.08 1.82 -23.54
CA PRO A 239 -16.53 1.69 -23.42
C PRO A 239 -17.27 2.14 -24.69
N ALA A 240 -18.16 1.29 -25.18
CA ALA A 240 -19.15 1.62 -26.21
C ALA A 240 -20.44 2.18 -25.61
N GLN A 241 -20.83 1.76 -24.41
CA GLN A 241 -22.01 2.23 -23.68
C GLN A 241 -21.65 2.91 -22.35
N SER A 242 -22.58 3.67 -21.80
CA SER A 242 -22.36 4.44 -20.55
C SER A 242 -22.28 3.57 -19.30
N ASP A 243 -22.74 2.33 -19.35
CA ASP A 243 -22.72 1.36 -18.26
C ASP A 243 -21.52 0.41 -18.34
N GLU A 244 -20.62 0.62 -19.30
CA GLU A 244 -19.41 -0.17 -19.50
C GLU A 244 -18.19 0.48 -18.86
N LEU A 245 -17.32 -0.35 -18.27
CA LEU A 245 -16.09 0.07 -17.58
C LEU A 245 -14.97 0.25 -18.60
N HIS A 246 -14.23 1.36 -18.49
CA HIS A 246 -13.00 1.55 -19.25
C HIS A 246 -11.88 0.73 -18.61
N LEU A 247 -11.28 -0.19 -19.36
CA LEU A 247 -10.12 -0.96 -18.88
C LEU A 247 -8.83 -0.36 -19.40
N LEU A 248 -7.88 -0.11 -18.50
CA LEU A 248 -6.53 0.34 -18.83
C LEU A 248 -5.54 -0.79 -18.57
N GLU A 249 -4.62 -1.03 -19.50
CA GLU A 249 -3.58 -2.05 -19.37
C GLU A 249 -2.77 -1.83 -18.09
N ASN A 250 -2.56 -2.90 -17.33
CA ASN A 250 -1.98 -2.93 -15.98
C ASN A 250 -2.85 -2.32 -14.86
N ASP A 251 -4.11 -1.98 -15.12
CA ASP A 251 -5.10 -1.75 -14.06
C ASP A 251 -5.52 -3.08 -13.40
N PHE A 252 -6.19 -2.98 -12.26
CA PHE A 252 -6.81 -4.09 -11.56
C PHE A 252 -8.31 -3.86 -11.46
N VAL A 253 -9.09 -4.93 -11.58
CA VAL A 253 -10.54 -4.89 -11.42
C VAL A 253 -10.94 -5.80 -10.27
N TYR A 254 -11.68 -5.26 -9.30
CA TYR A 254 -12.28 -5.99 -8.18
C TYR A 254 -13.67 -6.48 -8.55
N MET A 255 -13.95 -7.75 -8.27
CA MET A 255 -15.24 -8.37 -8.52
C MET A 255 -15.70 -9.14 -7.28
N ALA A 256 -17.00 -9.11 -6.99
CA ALA A 256 -17.56 -9.99 -5.98
C ALA A 256 -17.49 -11.45 -6.47
N PRO A 257 -17.13 -12.44 -5.63
CA PRO A 257 -17.03 -13.84 -6.04
C PRO A 257 -18.28 -14.39 -6.72
N GLU A 258 -19.46 -13.90 -6.34
CA GLU A 258 -20.78 -14.32 -6.83
C GLU A 258 -21.06 -13.88 -8.27
N GLU A 259 -20.34 -12.86 -8.78
CA GLU A 259 -20.49 -12.36 -10.16
C GLU A 259 -20.05 -13.40 -11.20
N HIS A 260 -19.29 -14.44 -10.81
CA HIS A 260 -18.93 -15.58 -11.67
C HIS A 260 -20.14 -16.38 -12.16
N GLU A 261 -21.14 -16.53 -11.30
CA GLU A 261 -22.21 -17.49 -11.54
C GLU A 261 -23.31 -16.90 -12.45
N HIS A 262 -23.29 -15.58 -12.71
CA HIS A 262 -24.45 -14.84 -13.22
C HIS A 262 -24.18 -13.95 -14.45
N SER A 263 -23.31 -14.36 -15.37
CA SER A 263 -23.12 -13.64 -16.64
C SER A 263 -23.51 -14.48 -17.87
N PRO A 264 -24.77 -14.43 -18.34
CA PRO A 264 -25.21 -15.15 -19.52
C PRO A 264 -24.68 -14.57 -20.84
N ASP A 265 -24.18 -13.33 -20.82
CA ASP A 265 -23.74 -12.55 -22.00
C ASP A 265 -22.23 -12.25 -22.01
N GLY A 266 -21.48 -12.70 -21.01
CA GLY A 266 -20.03 -12.50 -20.92
C GLY A 266 -19.61 -11.15 -20.34
N TRP A 267 -20.55 -10.39 -19.77
CA TRP A 267 -20.32 -9.13 -19.07
C TRP A 267 -20.42 -9.29 -17.56
N TYR A 268 -19.47 -8.71 -16.83
CA TYR A 268 -19.33 -8.89 -15.39
C TYR A 268 -19.23 -7.53 -14.73
N LYS A 269 -19.74 -7.39 -13.51
CA LYS A 269 -19.61 -6.14 -12.77
C LYS A 269 -18.34 -6.14 -11.95
N GLY A 270 -17.65 -5.02 -11.96
CA GLY A 270 -16.48 -4.82 -11.12
C GLY A 270 -16.09 -3.36 -11.02
N THR A 271 -15.14 -3.12 -10.12
CA THR A 271 -14.61 -1.80 -9.81
C THR A 271 -13.18 -1.68 -10.30
N SER A 272 -12.87 -0.69 -11.13
CA SER A 272 -11.49 -0.37 -11.52
C SER A 272 -10.69 0.16 -10.33
N HIS A 273 -9.45 -0.28 -10.15
CA HIS A 273 -8.57 0.19 -9.08
C HIS A 273 -8.06 1.61 -9.31
N GLN A 274 -7.80 1.99 -10.57
CA GLN A 274 -7.35 3.35 -10.88
C GLN A 274 -8.47 4.38 -10.73
N THR A 275 -9.67 4.04 -11.19
CA THR A 275 -10.77 5.02 -11.32
C THR A 275 -11.87 4.88 -10.28
N TRP A 276 -11.94 3.75 -9.56
CA TRP A 276 -13.02 3.40 -8.62
C TRP A 276 -14.42 3.46 -9.23
N ASP A 277 -14.51 3.40 -10.57
CA ASP A 277 -15.77 3.31 -11.29
C ASP A 277 -16.26 1.86 -11.26
N PHE A 278 -17.54 1.67 -10.91
CA PHE A 278 -18.19 0.37 -10.81
C PHE A 278 -19.16 0.19 -11.97
N ARG A 279 -18.80 -0.67 -12.92
CA ARG A 279 -19.53 -0.86 -14.20
C ARG A 279 -19.36 -2.28 -14.74
N ALA A 280 -20.10 -2.59 -15.80
CA ALA A 280 -19.98 -3.88 -16.50
C ALA A 280 -18.74 -3.89 -17.40
N PHE A 281 -18.05 -5.02 -17.52
CA PHE A 281 -16.89 -5.16 -18.41
C PHE A 281 -16.74 -6.58 -18.97
N PRO A 282 -16.11 -6.72 -20.16
CA PRO A 282 -15.77 -8.02 -20.71
C PRO A 282 -14.39 -8.45 -20.19
N TRP A 283 -14.31 -9.55 -19.45
CA TRP A 283 -13.03 -9.99 -18.85
C TRP A 283 -12.26 -11.00 -19.72
N GLN A 284 -12.94 -11.84 -20.51
CA GLN A 284 -12.36 -13.06 -21.09
C GLN A 284 -11.12 -12.83 -21.97
N PHE A 285 -11.01 -11.67 -22.63
CA PHE A 285 -9.88 -11.30 -23.48
C PHE A 285 -9.06 -10.13 -22.93
N TYR A 286 -9.56 -9.44 -21.91
CA TYR A 286 -8.98 -8.19 -21.42
C TYR A 286 -8.36 -8.34 -20.04
N CYS A 287 -8.69 -9.41 -19.30
CA CYS A 287 -8.28 -9.60 -17.92
C CYS A 287 -7.72 -11.01 -17.68
N GLN A 288 -6.71 -11.09 -16.83
CA GLN A 288 -6.14 -12.34 -16.34
C GLN A 288 -6.55 -12.54 -14.88
N MET A 289 -7.06 -13.73 -14.56
CA MET A 289 -7.31 -14.15 -13.18
C MET A 289 -6.00 -14.14 -12.42
N LEU A 290 -6.03 -13.56 -11.24
CA LEU A 290 -4.91 -13.62 -10.33
C LEU A 290 -5.12 -14.78 -9.33
N ALA A 291 -4.04 -15.42 -8.88
CA ALA A 291 -4.12 -16.52 -7.92
C ALA A 291 -4.65 -16.01 -6.56
N ASP A 292 -5.17 -16.87 -5.69
CA ASP A 292 -5.80 -16.47 -4.42
C ASP A 292 -4.95 -15.54 -3.53
N GLY A 293 -3.62 -15.56 -3.67
CA GLY A 293 -2.71 -14.66 -2.97
C GLY A 293 -2.65 -13.23 -3.54
N ASP A 294 -2.96 -13.06 -4.83
CA ASP A 294 -2.90 -11.80 -5.55
C ASP A 294 -4.05 -10.85 -5.21
N VAL A 295 -5.16 -11.45 -4.79
CA VAL A 295 -6.37 -10.74 -4.38
C VAL A 295 -6.10 -9.79 -3.23
N ASP A 296 -5.36 -10.26 -2.22
CA ASP A 296 -5.04 -9.48 -1.02
C ASP A 296 -4.23 -8.21 -1.32
N LEU A 297 -3.48 -8.18 -2.44
CA LEU A 297 -2.54 -7.11 -2.80
C LEU A 297 -3.17 -5.87 -3.41
N ALA A 298 -4.11 -6.06 -4.34
CA ALA A 298 -4.69 -4.91 -5.02
C ALA A 298 -5.47 -4.07 -3.99
N GLN A 299 -6.01 -4.75 -2.99
CA GLN A 299 -6.65 -4.14 -1.83
C GLN A 299 -5.66 -3.35 -0.97
N ILE A 300 -4.38 -3.74 -0.96
CA ILE A 300 -3.33 -3.10 -0.20
C ILE A 300 -2.86 -1.81 -0.90
N TYR A 301 -3.43 -0.70 -0.47
CA TYR A 301 -2.87 0.63 -0.64
C TYR A 301 -1.59 0.79 0.19
N ALA A 302 -0.46 0.92 -0.50
CA ALA A 302 0.57 1.83 -0.03
C ALA A 302 0.01 3.26 -0.14
N SER A 303 0.42 4.18 0.73
CA SER A 303 0.23 5.63 0.50
C SER A 303 0.96 6.16 -0.76
N SER A 304 1.43 5.27 -1.64
CA SER A 304 2.05 5.53 -2.93
C SER A 304 1.32 4.74 -4.03
N GLN A 305 0.36 5.37 -4.70
CA GLN A 305 -0.22 4.84 -5.94
C GLN A 305 0.78 4.95 -7.11
N PRO A 306 0.71 4.05 -8.12
CA PRO A 306 1.43 4.20 -9.37
C PRO A 306 0.74 5.23 -10.26
N GLY A 307 1.45 6.33 -10.58
CA GLY A 307 0.96 7.37 -11.50
C GLY A 307 1.12 8.80 -10.96
N ILE A 308 1.26 8.94 -9.64
CA ILE A 308 1.72 10.18 -9.02
C ILE A 308 3.15 9.91 -8.53
N ALA A 309 4.12 10.69 -8.99
CA ALA A 309 5.50 10.61 -8.52
C ALA A 309 5.60 11.12 -7.08
N HIS A 310 5.03 10.39 -6.12
CA HIS A 310 5.16 10.66 -4.71
C HIS A 310 5.76 9.43 -4.04
N THR A 311 6.97 9.66 -3.57
CA THR A 311 7.73 8.85 -2.65
C THR A 311 6.79 8.04 -1.75
N PRO A 312 6.86 6.69 -1.74
CA PRO A 312 6.51 5.95 -0.53
C PRO A 312 7.15 6.71 0.64
N GLN A 313 6.54 6.73 1.83
CA GLN A 313 7.34 7.11 2.99
C GLN A 313 8.62 6.27 2.90
N ARG A 314 9.74 6.98 2.72
CA ARG A 314 11.08 6.51 2.35
C ARG A 314 11.99 6.99 3.46
N TRP A 315 12.41 6.07 4.30
CA TRP A 315 13.22 6.25 5.47
C TRP A 315 14.33 5.21 5.35
N LEU A 316 15.41 5.66 4.70
CA LEU A 316 16.60 4.87 4.45
C LEU A 316 17.31 4.54 5.78
N PHE A 317 17.46 3.26 6.09
CA PHE A 317 18.40 2.78 7.10
C PHE A 317 19.68 2.31 6.42
N THR A 318 20.84 2.81 6.84
CA THR A 318 22.16 2.26 6.45
C THR A 318 22.72 1.39 7.55
#